data_AF-A0A940BY63-F1
#
_entry.id   AF-A0A940BY63-F1
#
_cell.length_a   1.000
_cell.length_b   1.000
_cell.length_c   1.000
_cell.angle_alpha   90.00
_cell.angle_beta   90.00
_cell.angle_gamma   90.00
#
_symmetry.space_group_name_H-M   'P 1'
#
loop_
_entity.id
_entity.type
_entity.pdbx_description
1 polymer ?
#
loop_
_entity_poly.entity_id
_entity_poly.type
_entity_poly.pdbx_seq_one_letter_code
_entity_poly.pdbx_strand_id
1 'polypeptide(L)'
;LTGRGDYRAALLKIADLFLAKFYSGRPSLASIGSTEMNLAPYHIFVQLYELTGNEAYLSFARKIEEDLSREDAGDYIGAALRGLEFYQCPKPRWESLHVILGVAEMYAATGDAIYLTAARRLTGSILRTDVHNTGAFSTDEQAIGNPFTNSNIETCCVVAFNALVSRMAALTGDGELVDFLELSHYNAVLGANSPTGRWSTYNTPMDGEKCSNVHSINFQCRPGSPFLNCCSVNAPRGVGQCADWMFTEADGALCVNFYESLEAGFDGLRIGIESAYPAPGDIRIVLAGASRPVALRIPGWSKTARVAVNGTVREAGPGERVRVDGWKDRAEITLSLDFSPRCAQGGLGYAGKCSVYSGPVLYGADATRNPGTEISALPALSLSGLAASRPETATDGSILWRADGVTLCDFYHLGLSGARYRTWLTVK
;
A
#
# COMPACT_ATOMS: atom_id res chain seq x y z
N LEU A 1 -9.39 -0.65 18.77
CA LEU A 1 -8.06 -1.08 19.28
C LEU A 1 -7.94 -1.01 20.79
N THR A 2 -8.06 0.16 21.45
CA THR A 2 -7.73 0.28 22.89
C THR A 2 -8.93 0.25 23.85
N GLY A 3 -10.18 0.22 23.34
CA GLY A 3 -11.40 0.33 24.18
C GLY A 3 -11.57 1.68 24.89
N ARG A 4 -10.72 2.66 24.58
CA ARG A 4 -10.65 3.97 25.21
C ARG A 4 -11.80 4.89 24.76
N GLY A 5 -12.77 5.08 25.65
CA GLY A 5 -13.96 5.90 25.38
C GLY A 5 -13.69 7.40 25.25
N ASP A 6 -12.58 7.91 25.77
CA ASP A 6 -12.20 9.32 25.71
C ASP A 6 -11.84 9.79 24.29
N TYR A 7 -11.10 8.98 23.52
CA TYR A 7 -10.85 9.28 22.11
C TYR A 7 -12.14 9.29 21.28
N ARG A 8 -13.03 8.33 21.54
CA ARG A 8 -14.36 8.31 20.91
C ARG A 8 -15.17 9.54 21.26
N ALA A 9 -15.18 9.94 22.53
CA ALA A 9 -15.88 11.15 22.97
C ALA A 9 -15.31 12.42 22.33
N ALA A 10 -13.99 12.52 22.18
CA ALA A 10 -13.36 13.64 21.48
C ALA A 10 -13.74 13.68 20.00
N LEU A 11 -13.73 12.53 19.30
CA LEU A 11 -14.15 12.43 17.91
C LEU A 11 -15.61 12.88 17.72
N LEU A 12 -16.53 12.41 18.57
CA LEU A 12 -17.95 12.79 18.47
C LEU A 12 -18.14 14.29 18.70
N LYS A 13 -17.43 14.90 19.66
CA LYS A 13 -17.46 16.35 19.86
C LYS A 13 -16.97 17.13 18.64
N ILE A 14 -15.93 16.63 17.95
CA ILE A 14 -15.44 17.23 16.70
C ILE A 14 -16.51 17.13 15.62
N ALA A 15 -17.14 15.96 15.45
CA ALA A 15 -18.21 15.75 14.49
C ALA A 15 -19.40 16.68 14.74
N ASP A 16 -19.81 16.85 16.00
CA ASP A 16 -20.89 17.76 16.40
C ASP A 16 -20.56 19.22 16.06
N LEU A 17 -19.30 19.63 16.21
CA LEU A 17 -18.85 20.97 15.79
C LEU A 17 -18.97 21.18 14.27
N PHE A 18 -18.67 20.15 13.46
CA PHE A 18 -18.87 20.21 12.01
C PHE A 18 -20.36 20.35 11.66
N LEU A 19 -21.23 19.54 12.26
CA LEU A 19 -22.69 19.64 12.10
C LEU A 19 -23.22 21.03 12.49
N ALA A 20 -22.65 21.63 13.54
CA ALA A 20 -23.03 22.95 14.02
C ALA A 20 -22.46 24.11 13.18
N LYS A 21 -21.42 23.88 12.38
CA LYS A 21 -20.72 24.96 11.66
C LYS A 21 -21.04 25.03 10.17
N PHE A 22 -21.31 23.90 9.53
CA PHE A 22 -21.45 23.83 8.08
C PHE A 22 -22.87 23.45 7.64
N TYR A 23 -23.22 23.90 6.44
CA TYR A 23 -24.53 23.69 5.79
C TYR A 23 -25.74 24.24 6.58
N SER A 24 -26.96 23.93 6.12
CA SER A 24 -28.22 24.35 6.78
C SER A 24 -28.30 25.87 7.03
N GLY A 25 -28.07 26.67 5.99
CA GLY A 25 -28.03 28.14 6.06
C GLY A 25 -26.68 28.71 6.49
N ARG A 26 -25.66 27.86 6.66
CA ARG A 26 -24.26 28.22 6.92
C ARG A 26 -23.38 27.87 5.70
N PRO A 27 -22.10 28.32 5.67
CA PRO A 27 -21.19 27.98 4.58
C PRO A 27 -21.09 26.46 4.33
N SER A 28 -20.95 26.05 3.08
CA SER A 28 -20.64 24.66 2.72
C SER A 28 -19.13 24.39 2.87
N LEU A 29 -18.72 23.12 2.87
CA LEU A 29 -17.29 22.79 2.88
C LEU A 29 -16.62 23.16 1.56
N ALA A 30 -17.33 23.14 0.44
CA ALA A 30 -16.77 23.65 -0.82
C ALA A 30 -16.48 25.17 -0.77
N SER A 31 -17.28 25.94 -0.01
CA SER A 31 -17.15 27.40 0.05
C SER A 31 -15.88 27.90 0.76
N ILE A 32 -15.18 27.04 1.51
CA ILE A 32 -13.92 27.39 2.17
C ILE A 32 -12.67 27.16 1.29
N GLY A 33 -12.85 26.77 0.03
CA GLY A 33 -11.75 26.52 -0.93
C GLY A 33 -11.07 25.16 -0.72
N SER A 34 -10.02 24.87 -1.49
CA SER A 34 -9.22 23.63 -1.40
C SER A 34 -10.07 22.36 -1.25
N THR A 35 -11.02 22.17 -2.16
CA THR A 35 -12.04 21.10 -2.12
C THR A 35 -11.44 19.71 -2.03
N GLU A 36 -10.29 19.47 -2.67
CA GLU A 36 -9.51 18.23 -2.57
C GLU A 36 -9.05 17.89 -1.14
N MET A 37 -8.90 18.90 -0.27
CA MET A 37 -8.54 18.76 1.13
C MET A 37 -9.75 18.86 2.06
N ASN A 38 -10.58 19.88 1.87
CA ASN A 38 -11.64 20.25 2.81
C ASN A 38 -12.87 19.34 2.75
N LEU A 39 -13.04 18.57 1.67
CA LEU A 39 -14.07 17.52 1.59
C LEU A 39 -13.57 16.17 2.14
N ALA A 40 -12.30 16.04 2.54
CA ALA A 40 -11.75 14.81 3.10
C ALA A 40 -12.53 14.22 4.30
N PRO A 41 -13.19 15.00 5.18
CA PRO A 41 -14.03 14.45 6.25
C PRO A 41 -15.18 13.55 5.77
N TYR A 42 -15.47 13.52 4.46
CA TYR A 42 -16.49 12.67 3.86
C TYR A 42 -16.43 11.22 4.37
N HIS A 43 -15.29 10.54 4.26
CA HIS A 43 -15.16 9.15 4.71
C HIS A 43 -15.38 8.99 6.22
N ILE A 44 -14.96 9.97 7.02
CA ILE A 44 -15.14 9.95 8.48
C ILE A 44 -16.61 10.01 8.86
N PHE A 45 -17.41 10.85 8.20
CA PHE A 45 -18.84 10.95 8.50
C PHE A 45 -19.62 9.69 8.13
N VAL A 46 -19.23 9.02 7.04
CA VAL A 46 -19.83 7.72 6.69
C VAL A 46 -19.44 6.65 7.71
N GLN A 47 -18.16 6.58 8.11
CA GLN A 47 -17.70 5.66 9.15
C GLN A 47 -18.36 5.93 10.53
N LEU A 48 -18.62 7.20 10.86
CA LEU A 48 -19.34 7.57 12.08
C LEU A 48 -20.79 7.10 12.05
N TYR A 49 -21.46 7.17 10.90
CA TYR A 49 -22.79 6.59 10.74
C TYR A 49 -22.74 5.07 10.98
N GLU A 50 -21.84 4.35 10.33
CA GLU A 50 -21.67 2.89 10.53
C GLU A 50 -21.41 2.53 12.00
N LEU A 51 -20.61 3.34 12.69
CA LEU A 51 -20.25 3.11 14.10
C LEU A 51 -21.39 3.41 15.09
N THR A 52 -22.33 4.28 14.73
CA THR A 52 -23.30 4.85 15.69
C THR A 52 -24.77 4.66 15.33
N GLY A 53 -25.09 4.40 14.06
CA GLY A 53 -26.45 4.45 13.52
C GLY A 53 -27.07 5.84 13.51
N ASN A 54 -26.30 6.90 13.77
CA ASN A 54 -26.83 8.26 13.82
C ASN A 54 -26.97 8.86 12.41
N GLU A 55 -28.22 8.95 11.94
CA GLU A 55 -28.60 9.50 10.63
C GLU A 55 -28.10 10.92 10.36
N ALA A 56 -27.81 11.71 11.40
CA ALA A 56 -27.25 13.04 11.23
C ALA A 56 -25.88 13.00 10.53
N TYR A 57 -25.08 11.96 10.77
CA TYR A 57 -23.77 11.81 10.15
C TYR A 57 -23.87 11.41 8.68
N LEU A 58 -24.75 10.47 8.33
CA LEU A 58 -25.01 10.12 6.93
C LEU A 58 -25.62 11.30 6.15
N SER A 59 -26.54 12.02 6.78
CA SER A 59 -27.12 13.25 6.20
C SER A 59 -26.07 14.32 5.95
N PHE A 60 -25.07 14.44 6.82
CA PHE A 60 -23.95 15.36 6.60
C PHE A 60 -23.04 14.87 5.47
N ALA A 61 -22.70 13.58 5.42
CA ALA A 61 -21.92 12.98 4.35
C ALA A 61 -22.55 13.23 2.97
N ARG A 62 -23.87 13.10 2.84
CA ARG A 62 -24.61 13.42 1.60
C ARG A 62 -24.48 14.88 1.18
N LYS A 63 -24.42 15.83 2.12
CA LYS A 63 -24.16 17.25 1.80
C LYS A 63 -22.73 17.49 1.31
N ILE A 64 -21.77 16.71 1.81
CA ILE A 64 -20.40 16.72 1.27
C ILE A 64 -20.38 16.15 -0.15
N GLU A 65 -21.18 15.11 -0.42
CA GLU A 65 -21.35 14.56 -1.76
C GLU A 65 -21.97 15.56 -2.75
N GLU A 66 -22.97 16.34 -2.31
CA GLU A 66 -23.53 17.45 -3.11
C GLU A 66 -22.45 18.46 -3.47
N ASP A 67 -21.61 18.87 -2.52
CA ASP A 67 -20.44 19.73 -2.76
C ASP A 67 -19.45 19.08 -3.75
N LEU A 68 -19.17 17.78 -3.61
CA LEU A 68 -18.28 17.00 -4.46
C LEU A 68 -18.75 16.91 -5.93
N SER A 69 -20.05 16.92 -6.20
CA SER A 69 -20.61 16.82 -7.55
C SER A 69 -20.32 18.04 -8.45
N ARG A 70 -19.76 19.11 -7.89
CA ARG A 70 -19.32 20.28 -8.64
C ARG A 70 -18.03 19.98 -9.40
N GLU A 71 -17.91 20.50 -10.62
CA GLU A 71 -16.71 20.30 -11.44
C GLU A 71 -15.44 20.89 -10.78
N ASP A 72 -15.55 22.05 -10.11
CA ASP A 72 -14.45 22.66 -9.34
C ASP A 72 -14.13 21.95 -8.02
N ALA A 73 -14.94 20.95 -7.64
CA ALA A 73 -14.74 20.08 -6.48
C ALA A 73 -14.32 18.66 -6.85
N GLY A 74 -14.08 18.39 -8.13
CA GLY A 74 -13.55 17.13 -8.64
C GLY A 74 -14.57 16.29 -9.42
N ASP A 75 -15.87 16.33 -9.07
CA ASP A 75 -16.92 15.48 -9.66
C ASP A 75 -16.46 14.02 -9.84
N TYR A 76 -15.78 13.45 -8.84
CA TYR A 76 -15.09 12.15 -9.00
C TYR A 76 -16.06 11.02 -9.35
N ILE A 77 -17.27 11.02 -8.78
CA ILE A 77 -18.31 10.03 -9.11
C ILE A 77 -18.74 10.20 -10.56
N GLY A 78 -19.12 11.40 -10.99
CA GLY A 78 -19.54 11.67 -12.36
C GLY A 78 -18.43 11.40 -13.37
N ALA A 79 -17.20 11.82 -13.10
CA ALA A 79 -16.03 11.59 -13.92
C ALA A 79 -15.75 10.09 -14.12
N ALA A 80 -15.78 9.32 -13.03
CA ALA A 80 -15.61 7.87 -13.09
C ALA A 80 -16.70 7.20 -13.92
N LEU A 81 -17.96 7.64 -13.79
CA LEU A 81 -19.09 7.08 -14.54
C LEU A 81 -19.02 7.42 -16.03
N ARG A 82 -18.49 8.59 -16.39
CA ARG A 82 -18.16 8.97 -17.78
C ARG A 82 -16.95 8.21 -18.35
N GLY A 83 -16.25 7.43 -17.54
CA GLY A 83 -15.12 6.63 -17.97
C GLY A 83 -13.80 7.40 -18.04
N LEU A 84 -13.69 8.53 -17.34
CA LEU A 84 -12.43 9.25 -17.20
C LEU A 84 -11.48 8.47 -16.28
N GLU A 85 -10.21 8.48 -16.64
CA GLU A 85 -9.13 8.06 -15.75
C GLU A 85 -8.90 9.15 -14.69
N PHE A 86 -8.38 8.78 -13.51
CA PHE A 86 -8.25 9.70 -12.37
C PHE A 86 -7.37 10.91 -12.71
N TYR A 87 -6.27 10.71 -13.45
CA TYR A 87 -5.40 11.81 -13.90
C TYR A 87 -6.11 12.82 -14.84
N GLN A 88 -7.28 12.47 -15.39
CA GLN A 88 -8.10 13.34 -16.23
C GLN A 88 -9.18 14.09 -15.43
N CYS A 89 -9.37 13.76 -14.14
CA CYS A 89 -10.36 14.42 -13.30
C CYS A 89 -9.91 15.85 -12.95
N PRO A 90 -10.84 16.81 -12.72
CA PRO A 90 -10.54 18.22 -12.44
C PRO A 90 -9.56 18.53 -11.28
N LYS A 91 -9.25 17.57 -10.41
CA LYS A 91 -8.27 17.70 -9.31
C LYS A 91 -7.62 16.35 -8.98
N PRO A 92 -6.66 15.87 -9.78
CA PRO A 92 -6.09 14.53 -9.63
C PRO A 92 -5.03 14.45 -8.51
N ARG A 93 -5.15 15.28 -7.47
CA ARG A 93 -4.19 15.37 -6.37
C ARG A 93 -4.44 14.30 -5.30
N TRP A 94 -3.40 13.92 -4.58
CA TRP A 94 -3.51 12.85 -3.59
C TRP A 94 -4.46 13.13 -2.43
N GLU A 95 -4.67 14.39 -2.04
CA GLU A 95 -5.57 14.72 -0.93
C GLU A 95 -7.01 14.27 -1.22
N SER A 96 -7.38 14.28 -2.50
CA SER A 96 -8.69 13.80 -2.97
C SER A 96 -8.91 12.30 -2.77
N LEU A 97 -7.87 11.51 -2.53
CA LEU A 97 -8.01 10.08 -2.21
C LEU A 97 -8.83 9.86 -0.93
N HIS A 98 -8.82 10.81 0.01
CA HIS A 98 -9.68 10.76 1.19
C HIS A 98 -11.15 11.06 0.87
N VAL A 99 -11.41 11.82 -0.19
CA VAL A 99 -12.76 12.06 -0.70
C VAL A 99 -13.24 10.81 -1.45
N ILE A 100 -12.39 10.21 -2.28
CA ILE A 100 -12.67 8.95 -2.99
C ILE A 100 -12.86 7.79 -2.00
N LEU A 101 -12.13 7.77 -0.90
CA LEU A 101 -12.38 6.84 0.20
C LEU A 101 -13.81 7.02 0.74
N GLY A 102 -14.31 8.25 0.84
CA GLY A 102 -15.70 8.51 1.24
C GLY A 102 -16.72 7.97 0.25
N VAL A 103 -16.40 8.03 -1.06
CA VAL A 103 -17.19 7.35 -2.09
C VAL A 103 -17.22 5.84 -1.84
N ALA A 104 -16.08 5.21 -1.53
CA ALA A 104 -16.04 3.78 -1.21
C ALA A 104 -16.84 3.45 0.07
N GLU A 105 -16.76 4.29 1.10
CA GLU A 105 -17.52 4.10 2.35
C GLU A 105 -19.03 4.21 2.14
N MET A 106 -19.49 5.07 1.22
CA MET A 106 -20.92 5.17 0.92
C MET A 106 -21.51 3.87 0.39
N TYR A 107 -20.73 3.05 -0.33
CA TYR A 107 -21.18 1.71 -0.71
C TYR A 107 -21.43 0.84 0.52
N ALA A 108 -20.53 0.87 1.51
CA ALA A 108 -20.69 0.11 2.75
C ALA A 108 -21.96 0.54 3.51
N ALA A 109 -22.20 1.84 3.59
CA ALA A 109 -23.33 2.40 4.35
C ALA A 109 -24.70 2.28 3.65
N THR A 110 -24.73 2.27 2.32
CA THR A 110 -25.99 2.37 1.56
C THR A 110 -26.30 1.15 0.70
N GLY A 111 -25.29 0.34 0.36
CA GLY A 111 -25.40 -0.75 -0.61
C GLY A 111 -25.54 -0.30 -2.07
N ASP A 112 -25.50 1.00 -2.38
CA ASP A 112 -25.68 1.48 -3.76
C ASP A 112 -24.42 1.23 -4.60
N ALA A 113 -24.58 0.42 -5.65
CA ALA A 113 -23.51 -0.03 -6.52
C ALA A 113 -22.82 1.10 -7.31
N ILE A 114 -23.44 2.29 -7.43
CA ILE A 114 -22.82 3.45 -8.08
C ILE A 114 -21.51 3.84 -7.38
N TYR A 115 -21.50 3.82 -6.05
CA TYR A 115 -20.36 4.18 -5.21
C TYR A 115 -19.20 3.20 -5.41
N LEU A 116 -19.49 1.89 -5.33
CA LEU A 116 -18.48 0.86 -5.57
C LEU A 116 -17.92 0.95 -6.99
N THR A 117 -18.79 1.18 -7.98
CA THR A 117 -18.38 1.31 -9.39
C THR A 117 -17.44 2.48 -9.58
N ALA A 118 -17.77 3.66 -9.03
CA ALA A 118 -16.93 4.85 -9.12
C ALA A 118 -15.58 4.64 -8.40
N ALA A 119 -15.60 4.19 -7.15
CA ALA A 119 -14.39 3.94 -6.37
C ALA A 119 -13.46 2.90 -7.04
N ARG A 120 -14.03 1.83 -7.61
CA ARG A 120 -13.27 0.80 -8.34
C ARG A 120 -12.63 1.35 -9.61
N ARG A 121 -13.34 2.17 -10.38
CA ARG A 121 -12.78 2.78 -11.61
C ARG A 121 -11.62 3.73 -11.28
N LEU A 122 -11.78 4.58 -10.27
CA LEU A 122 -10.75 5.54 -9.86
C LEU A 122 -9.53 4.83 -9.26
N THR A 123 -9.73 3.86 -8.37
CA THR A 123 -8.63 3.07 -7.80
C THR A 123 -7.89 2.28 -8.88
N GLY A 124 -8.64 1.61 -9.78
CA GLY A 124 -8.08 0.87 -10.89
C GLY A 124 -7.35 1.76 -11.90
N SER A 125 -7.80 3.00 -12.09
CA SER A 125 -7.11 4.00 -12.88
C SER A 125 -5.70 4.23 -12.36
N ILE A 126 -5.58 4.64 -11.10
CA ILE A 126 -4.29 4.94 -10.45
C ILE A 126 -3.37 3.73 -10.50
N LEU A 127 -3.87 2.52 -10.19
CA LEU A 127 -3.08 1.29 -10.26
C LEU A 127 -2.46 1.05 -11.65
N ARG A 128 -3.16 1.41 -12.72
CA ARG A 128 -2.68 1.21 -14.09
C ARG A 128 -1.79 2.34 -14.59
N THR A 129 -2.08 3.58 -14.20
CA THR A 129 -1.51 4.76 -14.88
C THR A 129 -0.54 5.57 -14.02
N ASP A 130 -0.50 5.37 -12.71
CA ASP A 130 0.21 6.27 -11.79
C ASP A 130 0.97 5.57 -10.65
N VAL A 131 0.94 4.24 -10.60
CA VAL A 131 1.78 3.47 -9.67
C VAL A 131 3.16 3.23 -10.27
N HIS A 132 4.19 3.72 -9.59
CA HIS A 132 5.60 3.52 -9.92
C HIS A 132 6.06 2.08 -9.64
N ASN A 133 7.23 1.70 -10.15
CA ASN A 133 7.83 0.37 -9.92
C ASN A 133 8.00 0.02 -8.43
N THR A 134 8.16 1.02 -7.57
CA THR A 134 8.24 0.86 -6.11
C THR A 134 6.90 0.53 -5.45
N GLY A 135 5.79 0.46 -6.19
CA GLY A 135 4.45 0.39 -5.61
C GLY A 135 3.99 1.72 -4.99
N ALA A 136 4.62 2.83 -5.39
CA ALA A 136 4.30 4.16 -4.91
C ALA A 136 3.35 4.89 -5.86
N PHE A 137 2.36 5.54 -5.30
CA PHE A 137 1.70 6.72 -5.86
C PHE A 137 2.28 7.93 -5.11
N SER A 138 2.68 9.04 -5.72
CA SER A 138 2.31 9.62 -7.02
C SER A 138 3.49 10.31 -7.71
N THR A 139 3.26 11.13 -8.75
CA THR A 139 4.25 12.07 -9.30
C THR A 139 3.88 13.51 -8.95
N ASP A 140 4.76 14.23 -8.26
CA ASP A 140 4.53 15.64 -7.87
C ASP A 140 3.17 15.86 -7.20
N GLU A 141 2.84 14.98 -6.23
CA GLU A 141 1.62 15.05 -5.42
C GLU A 141 0.30 14.81 -6.18
N GLN A 142 0.37 14.34 -7.44
CA GLN A 142 -0.81 14.10 -8.27
C GLN A 142 -0.67 12.90 -9.22
N ALA A 143 -1.80 12.45 -9.76
CA ALA A 143 -1.83 11.56 -10.91
C ALA A 143 -1.60 12.36 -12.20
N ILE A 144 -0.72 11.86 -13.05
CA ILE A 144 -0.35 12.44 -14.35
C ILE A 144 -0.52 11.46 -15.53
N GLY A 145 -0.93 10.21 -15.25
CA GLY A 145 -1.12 9.19 -16.27
C GLY A 145 0.19 8.61 -16.82
N ASN A 146 1.29 8.72 -16.08
CA ASN A 146 2.60 8.23 -16.49
C ASN A 146 3.41 7.70 -15.29
N PRO A 147 3.51 6.37 -15.11
CA PRO A 147 4.24 5.78 -14.00
C PRO A 147 5.77 5.78 -14.20
N PHE A 148 6.26 6.25 -15.35
CA PHE A 148 7.67 6.25 -15.72
C PHE A 148 8.33 7.63 -15.57
N THR A 149 7.63 8.61 -14.99
CA THR A 149 8.22 9.91 -14.63
C THR A 149 8.90 9.80 -13.27
N ASN A 150 10.22 9.98 -13.25
CA ASN A 150 10.97 10.03 -12.00
C ASN A 150 11.01 11.46 -11.47
N SER A 151 10.10 11.77 -10.55
CA SER A 151 9.99 13.07 -9.89
C SER A 151 9.84 12.91 -8.37
N ASN A 152 9.27 13.91 -7.70
CA ASN A 152 8.91 13.83 -6.30
C ASN A 152 7.80 12.79 -6.09
N ILE A 153 8.06 11.80 -5.25
CA ILE A 153 7.11 10.75 -4.87
C ILE A 153 6.89 10.87 -3.36
N GLU A 154 5.82 11.54 -2.95
CA GLU A 154 5.58 11.90 -1.55
C GLU A 154 5.09 10.70 -0.72
N THR A 155 5.65 10.51 0.47
CA THR A 155 5.22 9.48 1.44
C THR A 155 3.72 9.57 1.81
N CYS A 156 3.13 10.78 1.93
CA CYS A 156 1.69 10.88 2.23
C CYS A 156 0.81 10.37 1.09
N CYS A 157 1.24 10.55 -0.16
CA CYS A 157 0.53 10.01 -1.34
C CYS A 157 0.45 8.48 -1.26
N VAL A 158 1.57 7.83 -0.92
CA VAL A 158 1.66 6.37 -0.75
C VAL A 158 0.70 5.89 0.35
N VAL A 159 0.75 6.53 1.53
CA VAL A 159 -0.07 6.15 2.68
C VAL A 159 -1.57 6.35 2.40
N ALA A 160 -1.94 7.46 1.75
CA ALA A 160 -3.32 7.74 1.38
C ALA A 160 -3.86 6.75 0.35
N PHE A 161 -3.06 6.41 -0.67
CA PHE A 161 -3.47 5.44 -1.68
C PHE A 161 -3.55 4.02 -1.12
N ASN A 162 -2.60 3.61 -0.28
CA ASN A 162 -2.67 2.31 0.40
C ASN A 162 -3.89 2.21 1.33
N ALA A 163 -4.33 3.32 1.95
CA ALA A 163 -5.58 3.34 2.71
C ALA A 163 -6.80 3.06 1.81
N LEU A 164 -6.86 3.71 0.65
CA LEU A 164 -7.93 3.49 -0.34
C LEU A 164 -7.92 2.05 -0.85
N VAL A 165 -6.76 1.53 -1.24
CA VAL A 165 -6.64 0.16 -1.76
C VAL A 165 -6.97 -0.88 -0.68
N SER A 166 -6.55 -0.67 0.56
CA SER A 166 -6.90 -1.56 1.70
C SER A 166 -8.41 -1.60 1.91
N ARG A 167 -9.08 -0.43 1.85
CA ARG A 167 -10.54 -0.38 1.98
C ARG A 167 -11.22 -1.07 0.80
N MET A 168 -10.75 -0.84 -0.43
CA MET A 168 -11.28 -1.51 -1.60
C MET A 168 -11.08 -3.03 -1.53
N ALA A 169 -9.92 -3.51 -1.10
CA ALA A 169 -9.65 -4.94 -0.89
C ALA A 169 -10.62 -5.56 0.11
N ALA A 170 -10.90 -4.87 1.22
CA ALA A 170 -11.88 -5.32 2.22
C ALA A 170 -13.32 -5.35 1.68
N LEU A 171 -13.70 -4.41 0.80
CA LEU A 171 -15.05 -4.34 0.22
C LEU A 171 -15.27 -5.37 -0.90
N THR A 172 -14.25 -5.66 -1.69
CA THR A 172 -14.37 -6.51 -2.89
C THR A 172 -13.87 -7.93 -2.69
N GLY A 173 -13.04 -8.18 -1.67
CA GLY A 173 -12.32 -9.44 -1.52
C GLY A 173 -11.36 -9.69 -2.68
N ASP A 174 -10.86 -8.65 -3.36
CA ASP A 174 -10.01 -8.77 -4.54
C ASP A 174 -8.54 -9.01 -4.15
N GLY A 175 -7.98 -10.13 -4.59
CA GLY A 175 -6.61 -10.53 -4.27
C GLY A 175 -5.54 -9.67 -4.94
N GLU A 176 -5.82 -9.09 -6.12
CA GLU A 176 -4.85 -8.25 -6.84
C GLU A 176 -4.59 -6.93 -6.09
N LEU A 177 -5.60 -6.42 -5.37
CA LEU A 177 -5.44 -5.26 -4.50
C LEU A 177 -4.52 -5.57 -3.31
N VAL A 178 -4.58 -6.80 -2.78
CA VAL A 178 -3.67 -7.27 -1.72
C VAL A 178 -2.25 -7.47 -2.27
N ASP A 179 -2.10 -7.95 -3.50
CA ASP A 179 -0.79 -8.03 -4.16
C ASP A 179 -0.15 -6.64 -4.32
N PHE A 180 -0.94 -5.61 -4.65
CA PHE A 180 -0.48 -4.22 -4.66
C PHE A 180 -0.07 -3.76 -3.26
N LEU A 181 -0.88 -4.02 -2.23
CA LEU A 181 -0.58 -3.61 -0.86
C LEU A 181 0.71 -4.24 -0.35
N GLU A 182 0.94 -5.52 -0.69
CA GLU A 182 2.18 -6.22 -0.41
C GLU A 182 3.37 -5.56 -1.13
N LEU A 183 3.26 -5.32 -2.45
CA LEU A 183 4.29 -4.63 -3.23
C LEU A 183 4.61 -3.26 -2.63
N SER A 184 3.60 -2.46 -2.33
CA SER A 184 3.78 -1.12 -1.76
C SER A 184 4.37 -1.18 -0.35
N HIS A 185 3.94 -2.13 0.48
CA HIS A 185 4.42 -2.29 1.84
C HIS A 185 5.93 -2.55 1.87
N TYR A 186 6.39 -3.59 1.16
CA TYR A 186 7.80 -3.97 1.16
C TYR A 186 8.73 -2.99 0.46
N ASN A 187 8.18 -2.11 -0.38
CA ASN A 187 8.96 -1.17 -1.18
C ASN A 187 8.66 0.28 -0.81
N ALA A 188 7.57 0.87 -1.30
CA ALA A 188 7.28 2.29 -1.08
C ALA A 188 7.14 2.67 0.42
N VAL A 189 6.40 1.89 1.20
CA VAL A 189 6.13 2.18 2.62
C VAL A 189 7.38 1.98 3.47
N LEU A 190 7.98 0.79 3.45
CA LEU A 190 9.20 0.53 4.22
C LEU A 190 10.36 1.38 3.69
N GLY A 191 10.53 1.48 2.37
CA GLY A 191 11.62 2.24 1.74
C GLY A 191 11.59 3.75 1.94
N ALA A 192 10.44 4.32 2.29
CA ALA A 192 10.35 5.69 2.78
C ALA A 192 10.87 5.84 4.22
N ASN A 193 10.88 4.79 5.02
CA ASN A 193 11.30 4.83 6.41
C ASN A 193 12.78 4.45 6.56
N SER A 194 13.46 5.04 7.53
CA SER A 194 14.77 4.54 7.94
C SER A 194 14.62 3.23 8.74
N PRO A 195 15.55 2.26 8.64
CA PRO A 195 15.55 1.05 9.47
C PRO A 195 15.59 1.33 10.97
N THR A 196 16.14 2.48 11.36
CA THR A 196 16.17 2.90 12.76
C THR A 196 14.82 3.45 13.28
N GLY A 197 13.86 3.71 12.39
CA GLY A 197 12.58 4.35 12.69
C GLY A 197 12.67 5.84 13.06
N ARG A 198 13.86 6.46 13.00
CA ARG A 198 14.09 7.84 13.47
C ARG A 198 13.66 8.92 12.50
N TRP A 199 13.64 8.61 11.21
CA TRP A 199 13.24 9.51 10.15
C TRP A 199 12.59 8.73 9.00
N SER A 200 11.85 9.46 8.17
CA SER A 200 11.34 9.01 6.89
C SER A 200 11.71 10.02 5.80
N THR A 201 11.57 9.67 4.54
CA THR A 201 11.67 10.61 3.42
C THR A 201 10.36 11.39 3.27
N TYR A 202 10.47 12.62 2.73
CA TYR A 202 9.32 13.24 2.07
C TYR A 202 9.14 12.62 0.69
N ASN A 203 10.20 12.72 -0.13
CA ASN A 203 10.25 12.15 -1.48
C ASN A 203 11.11 10.88 -1.51
N THR A 204 10.57 9.80 -2.08
CA THR A 204 11.30 8.54 -2.33
C THR A 204 11.31 8.22 -3.83
N PRO A 205 12.25 8.78 -4.62
CA PRO A 205 12.25 8.59 -6.07
C PRO A 205 12.58 7.14 -6.47
N MET A 206 12.27 6.75 -7.72
CA MET A 206 12.62 5.43 -8.25
C MET A 206 14.14 5.31 -8.47
N ASP A 207 14.75 6.38 -8.99
CA ASP A 207 16.19 6.55 -9.12
C ASP A 207 16.58 7.88 -8.48
N GLY A 208 17.57 7.93 -7.60
CA GLY A 208 17.95 9.19 -6.95
C GLY A 208 18.65 9.02 -5.63
N GLU A 209 18.31 9.88 -4.68
CA GLU A 209 18.85 9.89 -3.31
C GLU A 209 17.67 9.98 -2.32
N LYS A 210 17.80 9.31 -1.18
CA LYS A 210 16.85 9.46 -0.08
C LYS A 210 17.29 10.60 0.81
N CYS A 211 16.39 11.53 1.10
CA CYS A 211 16.63 12.65 2.01
C CYS A 211 15.60 12.66 3.14
N SER A 212 16.07 12.77 4.38
CA SER A 212 15.22 12.85 5.57
C SER A 212 14.21 14.00 5.47
N ASN A 213 12.97 13.75 5.88
CA ASN A 213 11.90 14.74 5.99
C ASN A 213 12.28 15.90 6.94
N VAL A 214 13.10 15.63 7.95
CA VAL A 214 13.63 16.65 8.87
C VAL A 214 14.49 17.69 8.13
N HIS A 215 15.07 17.33 6.98
CA HIS A 215 15.83 18.25 6.15
C HIS A 215 15.02 18.78 4.97
N SER A 216 14.30 17.91 4.27
CA SER A 216 13.58 18.28 3.03
C SER A 216 12.33 19.13 3.27
N ILE A 217 11.65 18.99 4.41
CA ILE A 217 10.40 19.71 4.70
C ILE A 217 10.38 20.37 6.09
N ASN A 218 11.55 20.78 6.59
CA ASN A 218 11.66 21.46 7.89
C ASN A 218 10.82 22.75 7.99
N PHE A 219 10.46 23.36 6.86
CA PHE A 219 9.60 24.55 6.83
C PHE A 219 8.18 24.30 7.39
N GLN A 220 7.75 23.03 7.50
CA GLN A 220 6.48 22.66 8.15
C GLN A 220 6.57 22.64 9.68
N CYS A 221 7.76 22.58 10.25
CA CYS A 221 7.97 22.46 11.68
C CYS A 221 7.68 23.78 12.41
N ARG A 222 7.24 23.70 13.67
CA ARG A 222 6.99 24.87 14.54
C ARG A 222 8.02 24.98 15.67
N PRO A 223 8.25 26.19 16.24
CA PRO A 223 9.05 26.34 17.45
C PRO A 223 8.54 25.41 18.56
N GLY A 224 9.43 24.57 19.11
CA GLY A 224 9.09 23.55 20.12
C GLY A 224 8.77 22.16 19.57
N SER A 225 8.67 21.99 18.25
CA SER A 225 8.42 20.70 17.59
C SER A 225 9.19 20.57 16.26
N PRO A 226 10.54 20.62 16.28
CA PRO A 226 11.37 20.67 15.07
C PRO A 226 11.34 19.38 14.23
N PHE A 227 10.76 18.30 14.76
CA PHE A 227 10.61 17.02 14.07
C PHE A 227 9.17 16.76 13.61
N LEU A 228 8.24 17.68 13.89
CA LEU A 228 6.82 17.50 13.58
C LEU A 228 6.51 18.10 12.20
N ASN A 229 6.23 17.23 11.24
CA ASN A 229 5.82 17.54 9.87
C ASN A 229 4.84 16.46 9.36
N CYS A 230 4.25 16.62 8.17
CA CYS A 230 3.25 15.67 7.67
C CYS A 230 3.77 14.23 7.60
N CYS A 231 5.00 14.04 7.12
CA CYS A 231 5.58 12.71 6.95
C CYS A 231 5.98 12.07 8.28
N SER A 232 6.44 12.84 9.28
CA SER A 232 6.80 12.25 10.58
C SER A 232 5.60 11.70 11.35
N VAL A 233 4.39 12.17 11.04
CA VAL A 233 3.15 11.62 11.62
C VAL A 233 2.51 10.54 10.74
N ASN A 234 2.64 10.64 9.42
CA ASN A 234 1.93 9.75 8.49
C ASN A 234 2.75 8.52 8.05
N ALA A 235 4.08 8.61 7.99
CA ALA A 235 4.92 7.47 7.60
C ALA A 235 4.78 6.25 8.56
N PRO A 236 4.73 6.43 9.90
CA PRO A 236 4.47 5.30 10.81
C PRO A 236 3.09 4.69 10.63
N ARG A 237 2.07 5.49 10.25
CA ARG A 237 0.74 4.97 9.90
C ARG A 237 0.84 4.03 8.70
N GLY A 238 1.63 4.38 7.68
CA GLY A 238 1.88 3.52 6.52
C GLY A 238 2.34 2.11 6.91
N VAL A 239 3.28 2.03 7.86
CA VAL A 239 3.74 0.73 8.38
C VAL A 239 2.61 0.00 9.10
N GLY A 240 1.87 0.71 9.97
CA GLY A 240 0.76 0.13 10.74
C GLY A 240 -0.44 -0.33 9.90
N GLN A 241 -0.61 0.18 8.67
CA GLN A 241 -1.68 -0.23 7.75
C GLN A 241 -1.55 -1.67 7.26
N CYS A 242 -0.43 -2.36 7.49
CA CYS A 242 -0.37 -3.80 7.21
C CYS A 242 -1.48 -4.56 7.95
N ALA A 243 -1.84 -4.14 9.16
CA ALA A 243 -2.89 -4.75 9.95
C ALA A 243 -4.27 -4.73 9.25
N ASP A 244 -4.51 -3.82 8.31
CA ASP A 244 -5.79 -3.70 7.60
C ASP A 244 -5.97 -4.78 6.52
N TRP A 245 -4.87 -5.42 6.09
CA TRP A 245 -4.90 -6.41 4.99
C TRP A 245 -4.14 -7.70 5.28
N MET A 246 -3.34 -7.78 6.35
CA MET A 246 -2.64 -9.01 6.78
C MET A 246 -3.59 -10.21 6.89
N PHE A 247 -4.78 -9.95 7.44
CA PHE A 247 -5.88 -10.90 7.52
C PHE A 247 -7.16 -10.23 7.04
N THR A 248 -7.87 -10.87 6.13
CA THR A 248 -9.15 -10.38 5.62
C THR A 248 -10.20 -11.48 5.63
N GLU A 249 -11.47 -11.10 5.52
CA GLU A 249 -12.57 -12.06 5.33
C GLU A 249 -12.91 -12.12 3.84
N ALA A 250 -12.89 -13.30 3.24
CA ALA A 250 -13.39 -13.52 1.88
C ALA A 250 -13.92 -14.93 1.70
N ASP A 251 -14.99 -15.10 0.93
CA ASP A 251 -15.56 -16.41 0.57
C ASP A 251 -15.84 -17.33 1.78
N GLY A 252 -16.23 -16.72 2.91
CA GLY A 252 -16.50 -17.42 4.18
C GLY A 252 -15.25 -18.04 4.83
N ALA A 253 -14.05 -17.54 4.54
CA ALA A 253 -12.79 -17.95 5.15
C ALA A 253 -11.98 -16.74 5.64
N LEU A 254 -11.18 -16.98 6.68
CA LEU A 254 -10.13 -16.04 7.08
C LEU A 254 -8.97 -16.16 6.08
N CYS A 255 -8.75 -15.13 5.28
CA CYS A 255 -7.63 -15.07 4.36
C CYS A 255 -6.35 -14.65 5.09
N VAL A 256 -5.29 -15.45 4.95
CA VAL A 256 -3.92 -15.11 5.35
C VAL A 256 -3.23 -14.50 4.15
N ASN A 257 -2.85 -13.23 4.26
CA ASN A 257 -2.25 -12.46 3.18
C ASN A 257 -0.80 -12.06 3.47
N PHE A 258 -0.32 -12.19 4.71
CA PHE A 258 1.00 -11.75 5.14
C PHE A 258 1.79 -12.92 5.73
N TYR A 259 3.05 -13.04 5.33
CA TYR A 259 3.83 -14.27 5.53
C TYR A 259 5.12 -14.09 6.34
N GLU A 260 5.36 -12.93 6.96
CA GLU A 260 6.43 -12.84 7.95
C GLU A 260 6.07 -13.59 9.23
N SER A 261 7.09 -13.84 10.04
CA SER A 261 6.94 -14.53 11.30
C SER A 261 6.04 -13.75 12.26
N LEU A 262 4.95 -14.37 12.71
CA LEU A 262 3.97 -13.75 13.61
C LEU A 262 3.18 -14.79 14.40
N GLU A 263 2.50 -14.32 15.44
CA GLU A 263 1.42 -15.05 16.11
C GLU A 263 0.15 -14.20 16.10
N ALA A 264 -0.98 -14.81 15.75
CA ALA A 264 -2.29 -14.15 15.71
C ALA A 264 -3.40 -15.05 16.31
N GLY A 265 -4.45 -14.42 16.84
CA GLY A 265 -5.59 -15.10 17.45
C GLY A 265 -6.93 -14.56 16.95
N PHE A 266 -7.87 -15.46 16.64
CA PHE A 266 -9.20 -15.16 16.11
C PHE A 266 -10.25 -16.08 16.74
N ASP A 267 -11.02 -15.62 17.72
CA ASP A 267 -12.15 -16.35 18.31
C ASP A 267 -11.88 -17.85 18.59
N GLY A 268 -10.72 -18.16 19.18
CA GLY A 268 -10.30 -19.53 19.51
C GLY A 268 -9.42 -20.23 18.46
N LEU A 269 -9.26 -19.66 17.27
CA LEU A 269 -8.21 -20.03 16.31
C LEU A 269 -6.91 -19.31 16.67
N ARG A 270 -5.79 -20.03 16.66
CA ARG A 270 -4.43 -19.49 16.73
C ARG A 270 -3.68 -19.78 15.44
N ILE A 271 -2.98 -18.77 14.93
CA ILE A 271 -2.15 -18.85 13.73
C ILE A 271 -0.73 -18.50 14.14
N GLY A 272 0.21 -19.41 13.92
CA GLY A 272 1.64 -19.14 14.01
C GLY A 272 2.28 -19.23 12.63
N ILE A 273 3.08 -18.24 12.27
CA ILE A 273 3.86 -18.23 11.02
C ILE A 273 5.33 -18.14 11.39
N GLU A 274 6.16 -18.99 10.77
CA GLU A 274 7.62 -18.93 10.82
C GLU A 274 8.13 -18.88 9.37
N SER A 275 8.83 -17.81 9.02
CA SER A 275 9.39 -17.62 7.68
C SER A 275 10.53 -16.61 7.66
N ALA A 276 11.35 -16.71 6.60
CA ALA A 276 12.32 -15.69 6.20
C ALA A 276 11.72 -14.61 5.29
N TYR A 277 10.41 -14.65 5.02
CA TYR A 277 9.69 -13.66 4.22
C TYR A 277 10.06 -12.22 4.66
N PRO A 278 10.32 -11.28 3.74
CA PRO A 278 10.12 -11.38 2.29
C PRO A 278 11.33 -11.96 1.52
N ALA A 279 12.34 -12.52 2.19
CA ALA A 279 13.41 -13.26 1.52
C ALA A 279 12.94 -14.67 1.09
N PRO A 280 13.59 -15.29 0.09
CA PRO A 280 13.22 -16.64 -0.35
C PRO A 280 13.33 -17.68 0.76
N GLY A 281 12.31 -18.51 0.91
CA GLY A 281 12.27 -19.61 1.87
C GLY A 281 10.88 -20.22 1.99
N ASP A 282 10.81 -21.41 2.58
CA ASP A 282 9.53 -22.03 2.92
C ASP A 282 8.85 -21.22 4.04
N ILE A 283 7.53 -21.06 3.93
CA ILE A 283 6.68 -20.44 4.94
C ILE A 283 6.01 -21.57 5.71
N ARG A 284 6.27 -21.67 7.01
CA ARG A 284 5.63 -22.64 7.89
C ARG A 284 4.49 -21.99 8.63
N ILE A 285 3.30 -22.57 8.52
CA ILE A 285 2.07 -22.05 9.13
C ILE A 285 1.49 -23.15 10.01
N VAL A 286 1.14 -22.79 11.25
CA VAL A 286 0.45 -23.67 12.20
C VAL A 286 -0.90 -23.05 12.51
N LEU A 287 -1.97 -23.78 12.21
CA LEU A 287 -3.32 -23.47 12.66
C LEU A 287 -3.63 -24.36 13.86
N ALA A 288 -4.15 -23.78 14.95
CA ALA A 288 -4.51 -24.53 16.15
C ALA A 288 -5.79 -24.03 16.81
N GLY A 289 -6.56 -24.93 17.43
CA GLY A 289 -7.83 -24.58 18.07
C GLY A 289 -9.01 -24.60 17.10
N ALA A 290 -9.87 -23.58 17.16
CA ALA A 290 -11.13 -23.55 16.43
C ALA A 290 -10.96 -23.81 14.91
N SER A 291 -11.70 -24.77 14.37
CA SER A 291 -11.65 -25.18 12.96
C SER A 291 -12.57 -24.31 12.09
N ARG A 292 -12.27 -23.01 12.02
CA ARG A 292 -12.90 -22.12 11.02
C ARG A 292 -12.09 -22.16 9.72
N PRO A 293 -12.70 -22.09 8.54
CA PRO A 293 -11.96 -22.12 7.28
C PRO A 293 -10.92 -21.01 7.18
N VAL A 294 -9.72 -21.36 6.71
CA VAL A 294 -8.60 -20.46 6.43
C VAL A 294 -8.24 -20.56 4.97
N ALA A 295 -7.92 -19.44 4.32
CA ALA A 295 -7.49 -19.38 2.93
C ALA A 295 -6.11 -18.74 2.84
N LEU A 296 -5.15 -19.41 2.20
CA LEU A 296 -3.81 -18.88 1.99
C LEU A 296 -3.76 -18.19 0.63
N ARG A 297 -3.44 -16.90 0.58
CA ARG A 297 -3.25 -16.16 -0.68
C ARG A 297 -2.00 -16.66 -1.40
N ILE A 298 -2.12 -17.14 -2.62
CA ILE A 298 -0.97 -17.31 -3.50
C ILE A 298 -0.75 -15.99 -4.23
N PRO A 299 0.36 -15.26 -3.96
CA PRO A 299 0.58 -13.97 -4.58
C PRO A 299 0.60 -14.10 -6.11
N GLY A 300 0.02 -13.14 -6.83
CA GLY A 300 -0.02 -13.14 -8.29
C GLY A 300 1.36 -13.13 -8.95
N TRP A 301 2.41 -12.75 -8.19
CA TRP A 301 3.79 -12.84 -8.64
C TRP A 301 4.38 -14.25 -8.65
N SER A 302 3.84 -15.17 -7.86
CA SER A 302 4.33 -16.54 -7.73
C SER A 302 3.73 -17.39 -8.86
N LYS A 303 4.53 -17.74 -9.88
CA LYS A 303 4.04 -18.49 -11.05
C LYS A 303 3.55 -19.89 -10.69
N THR A 304 4.19 -20.50 -9.70
CA THR A 304 3.80 -21.76 -9.09
C THR A 304 3.89 -21.61 -7.58
N ALA A 305 3.07 -22.37 -6.86
CA ALA A 305 3.17 -22.50 -5.43
C ALA A 305 2.84 -23.93 -5.02
N ARG A 306 3.50 -24.41 -3.97
CA ARG A 306 3.25 -25.73 -3.41
C ARG A 306 2.77 -25.58 -1.98
N VAL A 307 1.60 -26.13 -1.68
CA VAL A 307 1.01 -26.14 -0.34
C VAL A 307 0.95 -27.57 0.16
N ALA A 308 1.65 -27.84 1.26
CA ALA A 308 1.59 -29.12 1.95
C ALA A 308 0.78 -28.96 3.24
N VAL A 309 -0.36 -29.65 3.38
CA VAL A 309 -1.18 -29.66 4.60
C VAL A 309 -1.11 -31.04 5.24
N ASN A 310 -0.55 -31.13 6.45
CA ASN A 310 -0.31 -32.40 7.15
C ASN A 310 0.36 -33.47 6.24
N GLY A 311 1.32 -33.04 5.42
CA GLY A 311 2.03 -33.90 4.46
C GLY A 311 1.34 -34.14 3.11
N THR A 312 0.07 -33.75 2.95
CA THR A 312 -0.63 -33.83 1.65
C THR A 312 -0.31 -32.61 0.81
N VAL A 313 0.32 -32.82 -0.34
CA VAL A 313 0.81 -31.76 -1.22
C VAL A 313 -0.20 -31.44 -2.32
N ARG A 314 -0.38 -30.15 -2.59
CA ARG A 314 -1.13 -29.61 -3.72
C ARG A 314 -0.36 -28.46 -4.38
N GLU A 315 -0.37 -28.43 -5.71
CA GLU A 315 0.09 -27.28 -6.49
C GLU A 315 -1.03 -26.21 -6.58
N ALA A 316 -0.62 -24.95 -6.60
CA ALA A 316 -1.50 -23.79 -6.71
C ALA A 316 -0.90 -22.74 -7.65
N GLY A 317 -1.79 -21.97 -8.27
CA GLY A 317 -1.44 -20.95 -9.28
C GLY A 317 -1.48 -19.51 -8.74
N PRO A 318 -0.97 -18.54 -9.53
CA PRO A 318 -0.99 -17.13 -9.17
C PRO A 318 -2.42 -16.62 -8.92
N GLY A 319 -2.62 -15.87 -7.84
CA GLY A 319 -3.90 -15.30 -7.45
C GLY A 319 -4.88 -16.29 -6.80
N GLU A 320 -4.52 -17.57 -6.69
CA GLU A 320 -5.36 -18.57 -6.04
C GLU A 320 -5.44 -18.35 -4.53
N ARG A 321 -6.56 -18.77 -3.93
CA ARG A 321 -6.72 -18.90 -2.47
C ARG A 321 -6.81 -20.38 -2.09
N VAL A 322 -5.77 -20.91 -1.48
CA VAL A 322 -5.75 -22.31 -1.05
C VAL A 322 -6.48 -22.43 0.28
N ARG A 323 -7.71 -22.96 0.22
CA ARG A 323 -8.55 -23.21 1.39
C ARG A 323 -8.03 -24.41 2.18
N VAL A 324 -7.94 -24.23 3.49
CA VAL A 324 -7.66 -25.23 4.50
C VAL A 324 -8.82 -25.24 5.48
N ASP A 325 -9.43 -26.39 5.71
CA ASP A 325 -10.54 -26.59 6.63
C ASP A 325 -10.53 -28.00 7.24
N GLY A 326 -11.43 -28.24 8.21
CA GLY A 326 -11.69 -29.58 8.73
C GLY A 326 -10.59 -30.21 9.58
N TRP A 327 -9.58 -29.45 10.04
CA TRP A 327 -8.63 -29.96 11.03
C TRP A 327 -9.30 -30.13 12.39
N LYS A 328 -8.81 -31.08 13.20
CA LYS A 328 -9.33 -31.32 14.56
C LYS A 328 -8.75 -30.33 15.56
N ASP A 329 -7.50 -30.53 15.95
CA ASP A 329 -6.81 -29.68 16.94
C ASP A 329 -5.75 -28.78 16.31
N ARG A 330 -5.13 -29.26 15.22
CA ARG A 330 -3.98 -28.62 14.59
C ARG A 330 -3.87 -28.97 13.10
N ALA A 331 -3.41 -28.01 12.30
CA ALA A 331 -2.91 -28.23 10.95
C ALA A 331 -1.49 -27.68 10.83
N GLU A 332 -0.58 -28.47 10.29
CA GLU A 332 0.75 -28.05 9.88
C GLU A 332 0.76 -27.82 8.38
N ILE A 333 1.19 -26.62 7.98
CA ILE A 333 1.18 -26.18 6.60
C ILE A 333 2.58 -25.72 6.23
N THR A 334 3.07 -26.18 5.09
CA THR A 334 4.25 -25.61 4.42
C THR A 334 3.81 -25.01 3.10
N LEU A 335 4.08 -23.72 2.91
CA LEU A 335 3.87 -22.98 1.68
C LEU A 335 5.22 -22.65 1.05
N SER A 336 5.46 -23.15 -0.16
CA SER A 336 6.62 -22.80 -0.99
C SER A 336 6.17 -21.93 -2.16
N LEU A 337 6.75 -20.74 -2.31
CA LEU A 337 6.45 -19.77 -3.38
C LEU A 337 7.61 -19.68 -4.39
N ASP A 338 7.30 -19.29 -5.63
CA ASP A 338 8.28 -19.09 -6.70
C ASP A 338 8.94 -17.70 -6.63
N PHE A 339 10.13 -17.66 -6.01
CA PHE A 339 10.96 -16.45 -5.89
C PHE A 339 11.88 -16.19 -7.10
N SER A 340 11.65 -16.85 -8.24
CA SER A 340 12.45 -16.62 -9.45
C SER A 340 12.50 -15.13 -9.84
N PRO A 341 13.65 -14.63 -10.37
CA PRO A 341 13.76 -13.25 -10.81
C PRO A 341 12.66 -12.88 -11.79
N ARG A 342 12.06 -11.72 -11.56
CA ARG A 342 11.11 -11.10 -12.48
C ARG A 342 11.67 -9.77 -12.95
N CYS A 343 11.43 -9.50 -14.22
CA CYS A 343 11.86 -8.28 -14.88
C CYS A 343 10.62 -7.54 -15.39
N ALA A 344 10.24 -6.45 -14.72
CA ALA A 344 9.17 -5.57 -15.18
C ALA A 344 9.76 -4.54 -16.15
N GLN A 345 9.28 -4.57 -17.40
CA GLN A 345 9.79 -3.71 -18.47
C GLN A 345 9.39 -2.25 -18.25
N GLY A 346 10.36 -1.36 -18.43
CA GLY A 346 10.13 0.09 -18.40
C GLY A 346 9.54 0.60 -19.70
N GLY A 347 8.62 1.55 -19.59
CA GLY A 347 8.08 2.33 -20.70
C GLY A 347 8.59 3.76 -20.69
N LEU A 348 8.28 4.52 -21.74
CA LEU A 348 8.55 5.96 -21.84
C LEU A 348 9.99 6.33 -21.43
N GLY A 349 10.16 7.09 -20.34
CA GLY A 349 11.47 7.53 -19.84
C GLY A 349 12.42 6.40 -19.41
N TYR A 350 11.89 5.19 -19.27
CA TYR A 350 12.61 3.98 -18.89
C TYR A 350 12.57 2.88 -19.96
N ALA A 351 12.26 3.23 -21.22
CA ALA A 351 12.28 2.28 -22.33
C ALA A 351 13.64 1.56 -22.43
N GLY A 352 13.61 0.23 -22.54
CA GLY A 352 14.81 -0.61 -22.57
C GLY A 352 15.49 -0.83 -21.21
N LYS A 353 14.87 -0.37 -20.12
CA LYS A 353 15.26 -0.69 -18.74
C LYS A 353 14.27 -1.66 -18.11
N CYS A 354 14.67 -2.23 -17.00
CA CYS A 354 13.91 -3.21 -16.27
C CYS A 354 14.03 -3.03 -14.76
N SER A 355 12.91 -3.13 -14.06
CA SER A 355 12.87 -3.25 -12.60
C SER A 355 12.95 -4.74 -12.22
N VAL A 356 13.89 -5.08 -11.35
CA VAL A 356 14.18 -6.47 -10.95
C VAL A 356 13.52 -6.78 -9.62
N TYR A 357 12.73 -7.86 -9.58
CA TYR A 357 12.05 -8.32 -8.36
C TYR A 357 12.38 -9.78 -8.05
N SER A 358 12.38 -10.13 -6.76
CA SER A 358 12.26 -11.50 -6.27
C SER A 358 11.23 -11.49 -5.14
N GLY A 359 10.18 -12.32 -5.26
CA GLY A 359 9.01 -12.17 -4.42
C GLY A 359 8.37 -10.78 -4.55
N PRO A 360 7.95 -10.14 -3.44
CA PRO A 360 7.39 -8.80 -3.45
C PRO A 360 8.46 -7.69 -3.46
N VAL A 361 9.75 -8.04 -3.35
CA VAL A 361 10.83 -7.07 -3.11
C VAL A 361 11.40 -6.56 -4.43
N LEU A 362 11.45 -5.24 -4.58
CA LEU A 362 12.18 -4.53 -5.63
C LEU A 362 13.65 -4.44 -5.25
N TYR A 363 14.53 -4.74 -6.20
CA TYR A 363 15.97 -4.63 -6.05
C TYR A 363 16.53 -3.47 -6.87
N GLY A 364 17.51 -2.78 -6.29
CA GLY A 364 18.29 -1.75 -6.96
C GLY A 364 19.76 -1.80 -6.59
N ALA A 365 20.54 -0.88 -7.14
CA ALA A 365 21.97 -0.74 -6.85
C ALA A 365 22.30 0.67 -6.39
N ASP A 366 23.15 0.79 -5.37
CA ASP A 366 23.69 2.05 -4.89
C ASP A 366 25.23 2.05 -4.85
N ALA A 367 25.80 3.25 -4.75
CA ALA A 367 27.24 3.43 -4.75
C ALA A 367 27.95 2.86 -3.51
N THR A 368 27.22 2.68 -2.39
CA THR A 368 27.79 2.12 -1.15
C THR A 368 28.04 0.63 -1.27
N ARG A 369 27.14 -0.12 -1.93
CA ARG A 369 27.26 -1.56 -2.16
C ARG A 369 28.07 -1.91 -3.41
N ASN A 370 28.36 -0.93 -4.27
CA ASN A 370 29.11 -1.10 -5.52
C ASN A 370 30.27 -0.11 -5.62
N PRO A 371 31.27 -0.18 -4.71
CA PRO A 371 32.38 0.76 -4.68
C PRO A 371 33.19 0.72 -5.99
N GLY A 372 33.57 1.89 -6.49
CA GLY A 372 34.31 2.02 -7.76
C GLY A 372 33.47 1.82 -9.02
N THR A 373 32.16 1.60 -8.90
CA THR A 373 31.24 1.50 -10.04
C THR A 373 30.38 2.74 -10.14
N GLU A 374 30.31 3.35 -11.32
CA GLU A 374 29.41 4.48 -11.56
C GLU A 374 27.96 3.96 -11.70
N ILE A 375 27.08 4.39 -10.80
CA ILE A 375 25.69 3.90 -10.74
C ILE A 375 24.88 4.24 -12.00
N SER A 376 25.21 5.33 -12.70
CA SER A 376 24.65 5.66 -14.03
C SER A 376 24.99 4.63 -15.10
N ALA A 377 26.10 3.91 -14.95
CA ALA A 377 26.74 3.05 -15.95
C ALA A 377 26.97 1.62 -15.43
N LEU A 378 26.03 1.09 -14.64
CA LEU A 378 26.06 -0.30 -14.18
C LEU A 378 26.14 -1.29 -15.36
N PRO A 379 26.91 -2.39 -15.21
CA PRO A 379 26.94 -3.43 -16.24
C PRO A 379 25.55 -4.07 -16.40
N ALA A 380 25.29 -4.59 -17.60
CA ALA A 380 24.04 -5.28 -17.88
C ALA A 380 23.97 -6.61 -17.11
N LEU A 381 22.93 -6.76 -16.29
CA LEU A 381 22.63 -7.98 -15.55
C LEU A 381 22.01 -9.03 -16.47
N SER A 382 22.26 -10.30 -16.21
CA SER A 382 21.55 -11.39 -16.89
C SER A 382 20.45 -11.95 -16.01
N LEU A 383 19.25 -12.15 -16.58
CA LEU A 383 18.15 -12.76 -15.83
C LEU A 383 18.48 -14.20 -15.41
N SER A 384 19.24 -14.93 -16.22
CA SER A 384 19.72 -16.28 -15.87
C SER A 384 20.84 -16.23 -14.82
N GLY A 385 21.69 -15.20 -14.83
CA GLY A 385 22.68 -14.95 -13.79
C GLY A 385 22.04 -14.69 -12.42
N LEU A 386 20.99 -13.86 -12.42
CA LEU A 386 20.14 -13.63 -11.24
C LEU A 386 19.46 -14.92 -10.77
N ALA A 387 18.92 -15.73 -11.69
CA ALA A 387 18.24 -16.98 -11.36
C ALA A 387 19.20 -18.07 -10.84
N ALA A 388 20.46 -18.04 -11.27
CA ALA A 388 21.51 -18.95 -10.81
C ALA A 388 22.09 -18.57 -9.44
N SER A 389 21.87 -17.33 -9.00
CA SER A 389 22.13 -16.88 -7.63
C SER A 389 20.82 -16.73 -6.86
N ARG A 390 20.90 -16.25 -5.62
CA ARG A 390 19.72 -16.00 -4.79
C ARG A 390 19.94 -14.77 -3.91
N PRO A 391 18.86 -14.04 -3.58
CA PRO A 391 18.91 -13.05 -2.52
C PRO A 391 19.24 -13.68 -1.16
N GLU A 392 20.04 -12.99 -0.36
CA GLU A 392 20.47 -13.44 0.97
C GLU A 392 20.33 -12.30 1.99
N THR A 393 19.77 -12.60 3.15
CA THR A 393 19.65 -11.66 4.26
C THR A 393 21.00 -11.46 4.95
N ALA A 394 21.46 -10.22 5.00
CA ALA A 394 22.66 -9.79 5.70
C ALA A 394 22.39 -9.53 7.20
N THR A 395 23.46 -9.35 7.97
CA THR A 395 23.38 -9.12 9.42
C THR A 395 22.67 -7.83 9.82
N ASP A 396 22.61 -6.85 8.92
CA ASP A 396 21.89 -5.58 9.12
C ASP A 396 20.41 -5.66 8.72
N GLY A 397 19.93 -6.83 8.29
CA GLY A 397 18.56 -7.05 7.80
C GLY A 397 18.37 -6.76 6.31
N SER A 398 19.37 -6.20 5.62
CA SER A 398 19.27 -5.99 4.16
C SER A 398 19.25 -7.32 3.40
N ILE A 399 18.49 -7.38 2.33
CA ILE A 399 18.44 -8.53 1.43
C ILE A 399 19.29 -8.18 0.21
N LEU A 400 20.43 -8.87 0.08
CA LEU A 400 21.41 -8.60 -0.96
C LEU A 400 21.36 -9.65 -2.04
N TRP A 401 21.47 -9.24 -3.30
CA TRP A 401 21.49 -10.15 -4.43
C TRP A 401 22.69 -9.86 -5.33
N ARG A 402 23.63 -10.80 -5.38
CA ARG A 402 24.88 -10.65 -6.14
C ARG A 402 24.78 -11.40 -7.46
N ALA A 403 24.98 -10.70 -8.56
CA ALA A 403 25.00 -11.27 -9.91
C ALA A 403 25.83 -10.37 -10.84
N ASP A 404 26.55 -10.97 -11.79
CA ASP A 404 27.29 -10.25 -12.84
C ASP A 404 28.24 -9.14 -12.34
N GLY A 405 28.84 -9.34 -11.16
CA GLY A 405 29.75 -8.37 -10.53
C GLY A 405 29.06 -7.17 -9.88
N VAL A 406 27.72 -7.16 -9.81
CA VAL A 406 26.92 -6.13 -9.14
C VAL A 406 26.30 -6.71 -7.88
N THR A 407 26.27 -5.91 -6.82
CA THR A 407 25.50 -6.20 -5.61
C THR A 407 24.23 -5.35 -5.63
N LEU A 408 23.10 -6.01 -5.80
CA LEU A 408 21.78 -5.41 -5.61
C LEU A 408 21.37 -5.47 -4.14
N CYS A 409 20.51 -4.55 -3.75
CA CYS A 409 19.95 -4.39 -2.42
C CYS A 409 18.44 -4.19 -2.52
N ASP A 410 17.69 -4.70 -1.55
CA ASP A 410 16.27 -4.43 -1.40
C ASP A 410 15.99 -2.92 -1.30
N PHE A 411 14.85 -2.48 -1.83
CA PHE A 411 14.51 -1.06 -1.89
C PHE A 411 14.37 -0.40 -0.51
N TYR A 412 14.08 -1.18 0.54
CA TYR A 412 14.04 -0.65 1.89
C TYR A 412 15.42 -0.15 2.34
N HIS A 413 16.46 -0.96 2.14
CA HIS A 413 17.84 -0.62 2.51
C HIS A 413 18.62 0.18 1.45
N LEU A 414 18.08 0.29 0.24
CA LEU A 414 18.73 0.99 -0.86
C LEU A 414 18.90 2.50 -0.57
N GLY A 415 20.11 3.02 -0.79
CA GLY A 415 20.39 4.46 -0.72
C GLY A 415 20.35 5.07 0.70
N LEU A 416 20.30 4.24 1.74
CA LEU A 416 20.19 4.71 3.14
C LEU A 416 21.36 5.57 3.63
N SER A 417 22.53 5.43 3.03
CA SER A 417 23.71 6.26 3.31
C SER A 417 23.60 7.68 2.72
N GLY A 418 22.52 7.99 1.99
CA GLY A 418 22.43 9.16 1.13
C GLY A 418 23.09 8.96 -0.24
N ALA A 419 23.62 7.77 -0.52
CA ALA A 419 24.20 7.45 -1.82
C ALA A 419 23.14 7.42 -2.93
N ARG A 420 23.56 7.85 -4.13
CA ARG A 420 22.76 7.70 -5.34
C ARG A 420 22.48 6.22 -5.62
N TYR A 421 21.24 5.93 -5.98
CA TYR A 421 20.78 4.60 -6.32
C TYR A 421 19.94 4.58 -7.61
N ARG A 422 19.75 3.39 -8.16
CA ARG A 422 18.81 3.11 -9.25
C ARG A 422 18.05 1.81 -9.05
N THR A 423 16.82 1.79 -9.52
CA THR A 423 15.95 0.60 -9.57
C THR A 423 15.61 0.20 -11.01
N TRP A 424 15.82 1.09 -11.98
CA TRP A 424 15.71 0.79 -13.40
C TRP A 424 17.06 0.40 -13.99
N LEU A 425 17.24 -0.91 -14.19
CA LEU A 425 18.50 -1.54 -14.55
C LEU A 425 18.51 -2.00 -16.02
N THR A 426 19.69 -2.24 -16.58
CA THR A 426 19.81 -2.91 -17.89
C THR A 426 19.87 -4.41 -17.65
N VAL A 427 18.91 -5.17 -18.21
CA VAL A 427 18.84 -6.63 -18.05
C VAL A 427 18.80 -7.29 -19.44
N LYS A 428 19.62 -8.34 -19.64
CA LYS A 428 19.78 -9.09 -20.89
C LYS A 428 19.41 -10.56 -20.76
#